data_AF-A0A8S2ZIW7-F1
#
_entry.id   AF-A0A8S2ZIW7-F1
#
_cell.length_a   1.000
_cell.length_b   1.000
_cell.length_c   1.000
_cell.angle_alpha   90.00
_cell.angle_beta   90.00
_cell.angle_gamma   90.00
#
_symmetry.space_group_name_H-M   'P 1'
#
loop_
_entity.id
_entity.type
_entity.pdbx_description
1 polymer ?
#
loop_
_entity_poly.entity_id
_entity_poly.type
_entity_poly.pdbx_seq_one_letter_code
_entity_poly.pdbx_strand_id
1 'polypeptide(L)'
;DYAESQQLITSVIEQLEYDRNEKSFKTMYFNILNFAEKYDIDMNRKSKHRRPKVIPTRFKDTFVTSTMGHRKEIVNEDDYRDNIYYPLIDAILVEMRDRFSASNIAVLSSVSSISPQNKNFLNYDLLLPLAIHINCDKNYLFNEIQVLRPMLVNKELSNVTELYHEIKPLREAFPNMMSMVKAALTIPVSSA
;
A
#
# COMPACT_ATOMS: atom_id res chain seq x y z
N ASP A 1 12.60 10.62 11.80
CA ASP A 1 13.00 9.23 12.07
C ASP A 1 12.52 8.23 11.03
N TYR A 2 13.32 8.03 9.99
CA TYR A 2 13.08 6.95 9.03
C TYR A 2 13.44 5.57 9.61
N ALA A 3 14.50 5.50 10.42
CA ALA A 3 14.95 4.26 11.06
C ALA A 3 13.92 3.72 12.08
N GLU A 4 13.33 4.59 12.90
CA GLU A 4 12.30 4.19 13.87
C GLU A 4 11.03 3.70 13.16
N SER A 5 10.64 4.36 12.07
CA SER A 5 9.47 3.95 11.27
C SER A 5 9.69 2.57 10.62
N GLN A 6 10.88 2.31 10.09
CA GLN A 6 11.23 1.01 9.53
C GLN A 6 11.24 -0.09 10.60
N GLN A 7 11.75 0.20 11.79
CA GLN A 7 11.71 -0.72 12.92
C GLN A 7 10.28 -1.03 13.33
N LEU A 8 9.41 -0.02 13.42
CA LEU A 8 7.99 -0.20 13.75
C LEU A 8 7.29 -1.13 12.75
N ILE A 9 7.49 -0.90 11.44
CA ILE A 9 6.91 -1.74 10.37
C ILE A 9 7.35 -3.19 10.54
N THR A 10 8.64 -3.41 10.81
CA THR A 10 9.22 -4.75 10.97
C THR A 10 8.61 -5.44 12.19
N SER A 11 8.56 -4.75 13.33
CA SER A 11 7.96 -5.28 14.56
C SER A 11 6.48 -5.63 14.40
N VAL A 12 5.71 -4.83 13.65
CA VAL A 12 4.29 -5.14 13.40
C VAL A 12 4.13 -6.39 12.53
N ILE A 13 4.95 -6.55 11.50
CA ILE A 13 4.96 -7.75 10.66
C ILE A 13 5.30 -8.98 11.51
N GLU A 14 6.37 -8.91 12.31
CA GLU A 14 6.79 -10.01 13.21
C GLU A 14 5.70 -10.35 14.23
N GLN A 15 5.02 -9.35 14.80
CA GLN A 15 3.94 -9.57 15.75
C GLN A 15 2.73 -10.27 15.10
N LEU A 16 2.34 -9.85 13.89
CA LEU A 16 1.23 -10.47 13.15
C LEU A 16 1.57 -11.91 12.73
N GLU A 17 2.82 -12.18 12.37
CA GLU A 17 3.31 -13.54 12.11
C GLU A 17 3.26 -14.40 13.37
N TYR A 18 3.74 -13.85 14.50
CA TYR A 18 3.67 -14.52 15.78
C TYR A 18 2.23 -14.83 16.17
N ASP A 19 1.30 -13.89 15.97
CA ASP A 19 -0.11 -14.06 16.30
C ASP A 19 -0.87 -15.00 15.35
N ARG A 20 -0.27 -15.40 14.23
CA ARG A 20 -0.87 -16.35 13.28
C ARG A 20 -0.83 -17.80 13.79
N ASN A 21 -1.37 -18.04 14.98
CA ASN A 21 -1.42 -19.36 15.63
C ASN A 21 -2.76 -19.57 16.37
N GLU A 22 -3.04 -20.82 16.76
CA GLU A 22 -4.30 -21.19 17.41
C GLU A 22 -4.47 -20.56 18.81
N LYS A 23 -3.38 -20.39 19.56
CA LYS A 23 -3.43 -19.81 20.91
C LYS A 23 -3.85 -18.33 20.86
N SER A 24 -3.22 -17.54 19.99
CA SER A 24 -3.58 -16.13 19.78
C SER A 24 -5.01 -15.99 19.25
N PHE A 25 -5.43 -16.87 18.34
CA PHE A 25 -6.82 -16.95 17.90
C PHE A 25 -7.79 -17.18 19.06
N LYS A 26 -7.56 -18.19 19.90
CA LYS A 26 -8.43 -18.51 21.05
C LYS A 26 -8.55 -17.35 22.03
N THR A 27 -7.44 -16.66 22.31
CA THR A 27 -7.45 -15.46 23.14
C THR A 27 -8.30 -14.35 22.52
N MET A 28 -8.14 -14.08 21.23
CA MET A 28 -8.95 -13.08 20.52
C MET A 28 -10.43 -13.46 20.48
N TYR A 29 -10.73 -14.72 20.17
CA TYR A 29 -12.09 -15.25 20.12
C TYR A 29 -12.79 -15.15 21.49
N PHE A 30 -12.11 -15.52 22.57
CA PHE A 30 -12.62 -15.35 23.93
C PHE A 30 -12.91 -13.88 24.28
N ASN A 31 -12.01 -12.96 23.90
CA ASN A 31 -12.23 -11.53 24.11
C ASN A 31 -13.45 -11.00 23.34
N ILE A 32 -13.67 -11.50 22.12
CA ILE A 32 -14.84 -11.17 21.30
C ILE A 32 -16.12 -11.69 21.96
N LEU A 33 -16.11 -12.93 22.48
CA LEU A 33 -17.27 -13.49 23.18
C LEU A 33 -17.62 -12.69 24.45
N ASN A 34 -16.62 -12.36 25.27
CA ASN A 34 -16.83 -11.53 26.47
C ASN A 34 -17.34 -10.14 26.12
N PHE A 35 -16.84 -9.54 25.03
CA PHE A 35 -17.33 -8.26 24.54
C PHE A 35 -18.78 -8.37 24.09
N ALA A 36 -19.14 -9.40 23.32
CA ALA A 36 -20.48 -9.63 22.84
C ALA A 36 -21.48 -9.84 24.00
N GLU A 37 -21.12 -10.65 25.00
CA GLU A 37 -21.94 -10.87 26.19
C GLU A 37 -22.14 -9.57 26.99
N LYS A 38 -21.07 -8.80 27.19
CA LYS A 38 -21.12 -7.52 27.91
C LYS A 38 -22.08 -6.50 27.28
N TYR A 39 -22.24 -6.54 25.95
CA TYR A 39 -23.07 -5.58 25.20
C TYR A 39 -24.33 -6.21 24.59
N ASP A 40 -24.70 -7.42 25.02
CA ASP A 40 -25.89 -8.16 24.54
C ASP A 40 -25.95 -8.30 23.00
N ILE A 41 -24.79 -8.56 22.39
CA ILE A 41 -24.65 -8.78 20.94
C ILE A 41 -24.88 -10.27 20.64
N ASP A 42 -25.98 -10.57 19.95
CA ASP A 42 -26.25 -11.92 19.46
C ASP A 42 -25.28 -12.30 18.33
N MET A 43 -24.26 -13.12 18.68
CA MET A 43 -23.28 -13.66 17.75
C MET A 43 -23.86 -14.72 16.80
N ASN A 44 -24.98 -15.34 17.17
CA ASN A 44 -25.67 -16.36 16.38
C ASN A 44 -26.77 -15.76 15.50
N ARG A 45 -26.86 -14.43 15.43
CA ARG A 45 -27.87 -13.73 14.65
C ARG A 45 -27.69 -14.07 13.17
N LYS A 46 -28.46 -15.05 12.70
CA LYS A 46 -28.54 -15.41 11.28
C LYS A 46 -28.85 -14.12 10.52
N SER A 47 -27.93 -13.72 9.64
CA SER A 47 -28.15 -12.61 8.71
C SER A 47 -29.54 -12.77 8.11
N LYS A 48 -30.42 -11.76 8.27
CA LYS A 48 -31.79 -11.81 7.73
C LYS A 48 -31.71 -12.23 6.27
N HIS A 49 -32.17 -13.46 6.00
CA HIS A 49 -32.03 -14.23 4.77
C HIS A 49 -31.60 -13.40 3.55
N ARG A 50 -30.29 -13.36 3.27
CA ARG A 50 -29.87 -13.13 1.89
C ARG A 50 -30.34 -14.34 1.11
N ARG A 51 -31.18 -14.11 0.10
CA ARG A 51 -31.73 -15.14 -0.78
C ARG A 51 -30.59 -16.10 -1.17
N PRO A 52 -30.69 -17.42 -0.91
CA PRO A 52 -29.65 -18.35 -1.30
C PRO A 52 -29.41 -18.17 -2.80
N LYS A 53 -28.16 -17.94 -3.20
CA LYS A 53 -27.80 -17.78 -4.61
C LYS A 53 -27.92 -19.16 -5.27
N VAL A 54 -29.10 -19.46 -5.81
CA VAL A 54 -29.32 -20.68 -6.57
C VAL A 54 -28.67 -20.50 -7.94
N ILE A 55 -27.93 -21.52 -8.38
CA ILE A 55 -27.37 -21.57 -9.74
C ILE A 55 -28.55 -21.46 -10.72
N PRO A 56 -28.57 -20.48 -11.64
CA PRO A 56 -29.63 -20.37 -12.63
C PRO A 56 -29.75 -21.68 -13.41
N THR A 57 -30.97 -22.13 -13.68
CA THR A 57 -31.26 -23.43 -14.30
C THR A 57 -30.51 -23.69 -15.61
N ARG A 58 -30.13 -22.63 -16.32
CA ARG A 58 -29.37 -22.67 -17.58
C ARG A 58 -27.88 -23.04 -17.42
N PHE A 59 -27.35 -22.98 -16.20
CA PHE A 59 -25.95 -23.30 -15.89
C PHE A 59 -25.79 -24.64 -15.15
N LYS A 60 -26.83 -25.48 -15.12
CA LYS A 60 -26.76 -26.80 -14.45
C LYS A 60 -25.80 -27.77 -15.14
N ASP A 61 -25.63 -27.64 -16.46
CA ASP A 61 -24.79 -28.53 -17.28
C ASP A 61 -23.45 -27.89 -17.66
N THR A 62 -23.07 -26.78 -17.02
CA THR A 62 -21.80 -26.09 -17.27
C THR A 62 -20.81 -26.35 -16.16
N PHE A 63 -19.56 -26.67 -16.53
CA PHE A 63 -18.47 -26.76 -15.56
C PHE A 63 -18.05 -25.36 -15.10
N VAL A 64 -18.25 -25.10 -13.81
CA VAL A 64 -17.78 -23.87 -13.17
C VAL A 64 -16.34 -24.11 -12.69
N THR A 65 -15.38 -23.44 -13.31
CA THR A 65 -13.94 -23.57 -12.99
C THR A 65 -13.43 -22.53 -11.99
N SER A 66 -14.29 -21.61 -11.55
CA SER A 66 -13.92 -20.50 -10.65
C SER A 66 -14.89 -20.36 -9.47
N THR A 67 -14.45 -19.73 -8.38
CA THR A 67 -15.28 -19.58 -7.17
C THR A 67 -16.41 -18.58 -7.42
N MET A 68 -17.67 -18.97 -7.19
CA MET A 68 -18.85 -18.11 -7.44
C MET A 68 -19.13 -17.09 -6.32
N GLY A 69 -18.14 -16.77 -5.47
CA GLY A 69 -18.31 -15.85 -4.35
C GLY A 69 -19.34 -16.30 -3.31
N HIS A 70 -19.57 -17.62 -3.18
CA HIS A 70 -20.33 -18.17 -2.06
C HIS A 70 -19.50 -17.99 -0.79
N ARG A 71 -19.99 -17.19 0.15
CA ARG A 71 -19.40 -17.18 1.51
C ARG A 71 -19.84 -18.47 2.18
N LYS A 72 -18.87 -19.26 2.67
CA LYS A 72 -19.19 -20.38 3.57
C LYS A 72 -19.95 -19.82 4.76
N GLU A 73 -21.01 -20.52 5.16
CA GLU A 73 -21.64 -20.24 6.44
C GLU A 73 -20.63 -20.55 7.54
N ILE A 74 -20.52 -19.64 8.50
CA ILE A 74 -19.63 -19.77 9.65
C ILE A 74 -20.49 -20.33 10.76
N VAL A 75 -20.22 -21.58 11.15
CA VAL A 75 -21.10 -22.33 12.05
C VAL A 75 -20.42 -22.63 13.37
N ASN A 76 -19.09 -22.75 13.38
CA ASN A 76 -18.32 -23.07 14.57
C ASN A 76 -17.06 -22.19 14.71
N GLU A 77 -16.37 -22.33 15.84
CA GLU A 77 -15.14 -21.62 16.15
C GLU A 77 -14.02 -21.88 15.11
N ASP A 78 -13.87 -23.13 14.66
CA ASP A 78 -12.88 -23.50 13.63
C ASP A 78 -13.14 -22.77 12.31
N ASP A 79 -14.40 -22.54 11.93
CA ASP A 79 -14.76 -21.79 10.74
C ASP A 79 -14.30 -20.32 10.83
N TYR A 80 -14.39 -19.70 12.00
CA TYR A 80 -13.87 -18.35 12.23
C TYR A 80 -12.35 -18.32 12.11
N ARG A 81 -11.66 -19.33 12.64
CA ARG A 81 -10.21 -19.44 12.56
C ARG A 81 -9.74 -19.56 11.11
N ASP A 82 -10.28 -20.54 10.40
CA ASP A 82 -9.74 -20.99 9.12
C ASP A 82 -10.22 -20.12 7.95
N ASN A 83 -11.42 -19.52 8.05
CA ASN A 83 -12.00 -18.71 6.96
C ASN A 83 -11.96 -17.20 7.20
N ILE A 84 -11.68 -16.73 8.43
CA ILE A 84 -11.55 -15.30 8.73
C ILE A 84 -10.17 -14.98 9.30
N TYR A 85 -9.81 -15.57 10.44
CA TYR A 85 -8.65 -15.12 11.21
C TYR A 85 -7.33 -15.31 10.44
N TYR A 86 -7.01 -16.54 10.02
CA TYR A 86 -5.79 -16.80 9.27
C TYR A 86 -5.78 -16.09 7.91
N PRO A 87 -6.85 -16.17 7.08
CA PRO A 87 -6.86 -15.45 5.81
C PRO A 87 -6.70 -13.93 5.95
N LEU A 88 -7.26 -13.33 7.01
CA LEU A 88 -7.12 -11.91 7.27
C LEU A 88 -5.67 -11.54 7.62
N ILE A 89 -5.06 -12.28 8.55
CA ILE A 89 -3.65 -12.05 8.91
C ILE A 89 -2.75 -12.25 7.69
N ASP A 90 -2.98 -13.31 6.91
CA ASP A 90 -2.23 -13.57 5.69
C ASP A 90 -2.35 -12.43 4.68
N ALA A 91 -3.56 -11.93 4.46
CA ALA A 91 -3.79 -10.80 3.56
C ALA A 91 -3.06 -9.54 4.06
N ILE A 92 -3.14 -9.23 5.35
CA ILE A 92 -2.43 -8.07 5.92
C ILE A 92 -0.92 -8.25 5.77
N LEU A 93 -0.38 -9.43 6.05
CA LEU A 93 1.05 -9.72 5.92
C LEU A 93 1.55 -9.59 4.47
N VAL A 94 0.78 -10.10 3.50
CA VAL A 94 1.10 -9.98 2.08
C VAL A 94 1.14 -8.51 1.67
N GLU A 95 0.10 -7.74 2.00
CA GLU A 95 0.01 -6.30 1.67
C GLU A 95 1.12 -5.49 2.36
N MET A 96 1.41 -5.74 3.63
CA MET A 96 2.48 -5.07 4.37
C MET A 96 3.85 -5.35 3.75
N ARG A 97 4.16 -6.61 3.44
CA ARG A 97 5.45 -6.99 2.84
C ARG A 97 5.61 -6.44 1.43
N ASP A 98 4.55 -6.40 0.63
CA ASP A 98 4.58 -5.82 -0.71
C ASP A 98 4.78 -4.29 -0.64
N ARG A 99 3.92 -3.61 0.13
CA ARG A 99 3.94 -2.15 0.30
C ARG A 99 5.24 -1.63 0.87
N PHE A 100 5.78 -2.30 1.89
CA PHE A 100 7.04 -1.93 2.55
C PHE A 100 8.23 -2.77 2.06
N SER A 101 8.14 -3.32 0.85
CA SER A 101 9.30 -3.93 0.20
C SER A 101 10.42 -2.91 0.01
N ALA A 102 11.67 -3.38 0.03
CA ALA A 102 12.84 -2.51 -0.15
C ALA A 102 12.76 -1.68 -1.46
N SER A 103 12.17 -2.26 -2.51
CA SER A 103 11.93 -1.58 -3.78
C SER A 103 10.93 -0.42 -3.64
N ASN A 104 9.76 -0.67 -3.04
CA ASN A 104 8.71 0.34 -2.89
C ASN A 104 9.14 1.46 -1.93
N ILE A 105 9.84 1.11 -0.87
CA ILE A 105 10.43 2.09 0.05
C ILE A 105 11.47 2.96 -0.67
N ALA A 106 12.32 2.37 -1.52
CA ALA A 106 13.29 3.14 -2.30
C ALA A 106 12.60 4.14 -3.24
N VAL A 107 11.49 3.74 -3.89
CA VAL A 107 10.67 4.64 -4.72
C VAL A 107 10.05 5.78 -3.90
N LEU A 108 9.52 5.50 -2.70
CA LEU A 108 8.98 6.53 -1.80
C LEU A 108 10.06 7.51 -1.33
N SER A 109 11.26 7.00 -1.04
CA SER A 109 12.43 7.83 -0.71
C SER A 109 12.83 8.74 -1.88
N SER A 110 12.80 8.21 -3.12
CA SER A 110 13.00 9.01 -4.33
C SER A 110 11.96 10.13 -4.46
N VAL A 111 10.68 9.84 -4.24
CA VAL A 111 9.60 10.85 -4.24
C VAL A 111 9.89 11.94 -3.21
N SER A 112 10.34 11.58 -2.02
CA SER A 112 10.73 12.55 -0.98
C SER A 112 11.89 13.45 -1.42
N SER A 113 12.86 12.92 -2.17
CA SER A 113 14.00 13.69 -2.70
C SER A 113 13.64 14.68 -3.83
N ILE A 114 12.41 14.62 -4.36
CA ILE A 114 11.87 15.63 -5.28
C ILE A 114 11.33 16.85 -4.51
N SER A 115 11.07 16.73 -3.20
CA SER A 115 10.63 17.86 -2.40
C SER A 115 11.74 18.90 -2.25
N PRO A 116 11.51 20.19 -2.59
CA PRO A 116 12.51 21.25 -2.46
C PRO A 116 13.06 21.43 -1.03
N GLN A 117 12.26 21.09 -0.03
CA GLN A 117 12.62 21.20 1.39
C GLN A 117 13.46 20.00 1.89
N ASN A 118 13.63 18.97 1.07
CA ASN A 118 14.45 17.82 1.43
C ASN A 118 15.94 18.17 1.33
N LYS A 119 16.74 17.76 2.32
CA LYS A 119 18.21 17.92 2.31
C LYS A 119 18.87 17.31 1.06
N ASN A 120 18.24 16.29 0.51
CA ASN A 120 18.69 15.55 -0.65
C ASN A 120 17.96 16.00 -1.95
N PHE A 121 17.46 17.22 -2.00
CA PHE A 121 16.72 17.74 -3.15
C PHE A 121 17.50 17.58 -4.47
N LEU A 122 16.85 16.95 -5.46
CA LEU A 122 17.41 16.64 -6.78
C LEU A 122 18.74 15.86 -6.75
N ASN A 123 18.95 15.02 -5.74
CA ASN A 123 20.06 14.08 -5.72
C ASN A 123 19.79 12.94 -6.73
N TYR A 124 20.64 12.83 -7.76
CA TYR A 124 20.47 11.85 -8.83
C TYR A 124 20.40 10.40 -8.33
N ASP A 125 21.32 10.00 -7.43
CA ASP A 125 21.39 8.62 -6.95
C ASP A 125 20.12 8.22 -6.20
N LEU A 126 19.55 9.17 -5.45
CA LEU A 126 18.30 8.96 -4.71
C LEU A 126 17.06 9.00 -5.60
N LEU A 127 17.13 9.60 -6.80
CA LEU A 127 16.04 9.65 -7.77
C LEU A 127 15.95 8.40 -8.66
N LEU A 128 17.04 7.62 -8.76
CA LEU A 128 17.12 6.43 -9.63
C LEU A 128 15.99 5.41 -9.42
N PRO A 129 15.60 5.03 -8.19
CA PRO A 129 14.52 4.07 -7.98
C PRO A 129 13.20 4.49 -8.64
N LEU A 130 12.79 5.75 -8.46
CA LEU A 130 11.59 6.29 -9.12
C LEU A 130 11.76 6.40 -10.64
N ALA A 131 12.93 6.80 -11.13
CA ALA A 131 13.20 6.88 -12.56
C ALA A 131 13.08 5.51 -13.25
N ILE A 132 13.55 4.45 -12.60
CA ILE A 132 13.37 3.07 -13.06
C ILE A 132 11.89 2.68 -13.03
N HIS A 133 11.19 3.02 -11.95
CA HIS A 133 9.77 2.69 -11.78
C HIS A 133 8.87 3.29 -12.88
N ILE A 134 9.16 4.51 -13.32
CA ILE A 134 8.40 5.19 -14.39
C ILE A 134 9.02 5.02 -15.79
N ASN A 135 10.07 4.20 -15.92
CA ASN A 135 10.79 3.95 -17.17
C ASN A 135 11.37 5.22 -17.83
N CYS A 136 11.94 6.11 -17.03
CA CYS A 136 12.68 7.29 -17.50
C CYS A 136 14.09 6.92 -17.99
N ASP A 137 14.59 7.67 -18.97
CA ASP A 137 15.97 7.52 -19.42
C ASP A 137 16.93 8.18 -18.41
N LYS A 138 17.80 7.34 -17.83
CA LYS A 138 18.75 7.73 -16.78
C LYS A 138 19.76 8.77 -17.25
N ASN A 139 20.22 8.68 -18.50
CA ASN A 139 21.24 9.56 -19.04
C ASN A 139 20.64 10.95 -19.32
N TYR A 140 19.46 11.00 -19.93
CA TYR A 140 18.76 12.27 -20.14
C TYR A 140 18.35 12.90 -18.80
N LEU A 141 17.85 12.12 -17.85
CA LEU A 141 17.51 12.60 -16.52
C LEU A 141 18.73 13.20 -15.80
N PHE A 142 19.89 12.54 -15.86
CA PHE A 142 21.12 13.07 -15.27
C PHE A 142 21.47 14.45 -15.85
N ASN A 143 21.46 14.58 -17.18
CA ASN A 143 21.76 15.84 -17.85
C ASN A 143 20.75 16.94 -17.50
N GLU A 144 19.45 16.61 -17.47
CA GLU A 144 18.38 17.51 -17.05
C GLU A 144 18.61 18.04 -15.64
N ILE A 145 18.97 17.16 -14.69
CA ILE A 145 19.25 17.54 -13.29
C ILE A 145 20.45 18.49 -13.19
N GLN A 146 21.52 18.24 -13.96
CA GLN A 146 22.72 19.11 -13.94
C GLN A 146 22.41 20.54 -14.38
N VAL A 147 21.46 20.72 -15.31
CA VAL A 147 21.04 22.05 -15.78
C VAL A 147 19.97 22.65 -14.86
N LEU A 148 18.99 21.85 -14.45
CA LEU A 148 17.86 22.31 -13.65
C LEU A 148 18.29 22.76 -12.26
N ARG A 149 19.20 22.03 -11.60
CA ARG A 149 19.60 22.31 -10.21
C ARG A 149 20.16 23.74 -10.05
N PRO A 150 21.13 24.22 -10.86
CA PRO A 150 21.57 25.61 -10.86
C PRO A 150 20.45 26.63 -11.11
N MET A 151 19.49 26.33 -11.99
CA MET A 151 18.37 27.23 -12.32
C MET A 151 17.41 27.44 -11.15
N LEU A 152 17.37 26.49 -10.20
CA LEU A 152 16.49 26.55 -9.03
C LEU A 152 17.16 27.13 -7.78
N VAL A 153 18.49 27.34 -7.78
CA VAL A 153 19.24 27.84 -6.60
C VAL A 153 18.71 29.20 -6.11
N ASN A 154 18.26 30.06 -7.03
CA ASN A 154 17.77 31.40 -6.70
C ASN A 154 16.25 31.45 -6.48
N LYS A 155 15.56 30.31 -6.48
CA LYS A 155 14.10 30.24 -6.31
C LYS A 155 13.77 29.63 -4.96
N GLU A 156 12.97 30.35 -4.17
CA GLU A 156 12.43 29.81 -2.93
C GLU A 156 11.22 28.92 -3.26
N LEU A 157 11.44 27.61 -3.28
CA LEU A 157 10.39 26.62 -3.49
C LEU A 157 10.04 25.94 -2.17
N SER A 158 8.77 26.00 -1.80
CA SER A 158 8.26 25.42 -0.55
C SER A 158 7.73 24.00 -0.72
N ASN A 159 7.21 23.66 -1.91
CA ASN A 159 6.56 22.38 -2.16
C ASN A 159 6.77 21.88 -3.61
N VAL A 160 6.42 20.61 -3.85
CA VAL A 160 6.54 19.95 -5.16
C VAL A 160 5.61 20.58 -6.21
N THR A 161 4.50 21.19 -5.79
CA THR A 161 3.56 21.87 -6.71
C THR A 161 4.17 23.15 -7.28
N GLU A 162 4.87 23.94 -6.46
CA GLU A 162 5.63 25.11 -6.90
C GLU A 162 6.75 24.69 -7.86
N LEU A 163 7.48 23.60 -7.54
CA LEU A 163 8.46 23.02 -8.46
C LEU A 163 7.84 22.64 -9.81
N TYR A 164 6.64 22.04 -9.80
CA TYR A 164 5.91 21.72 -11.03
C TYR A 164 5.59 22.98 -11.85
N HIS A 165 5.13 24.05 -11.19
CA HIS A 165 4.83 25.32 -11.87
C HIS A 165 6.07 25.96 -12.49
N GLU A 166 7.25 25.81 -11.89
CA GLU A 166 8.51 26.32 -12.43
C GLU A 166 9.06 25.51 -13.60
N ILE A 167 8.89 24.18 -13.60
CA ILE A 167 9.35 23.32 -14.68
C ILE A 167 8.36 23.32 -15.86
N LYS A 168 7.07 23.57 -15.61
CA LYS A 168 6.01 23.53 -16.64
C LYS A 168 6.27 24.37 -17.89
N PRO A 169 6.76 25.63 -17.80
CA PRO A 169 7.13 26.42 -18.98
C PRO A 169 8.29 25.81 -19.77
N LEU A 170 9.16 25.04 -19.11
CA LEU A 170 10.39 24.47 -19.66
C LEU A 170 10.24 22.97 -19.98
N ARG A 171 9.00 22.46 -20.07
CA ARG A 171 8.69 21.02 -20.22
C ARG A 171 9.37 20.34 -21.41
N GLU A 172 9.69 21.08 -22.47
CA GLU A 172 10.37 20.53 -23.66
C GLU A 172 11.86 20.33 -23.43
N ALA A 173 12.48 21.16 -22.56
CA ALA A 173 13.87 21.02 -22.15
C ALA A 173 14.05 19.99 -21.03
N PHE A 174 13.00 19.76 -20.22
CA PHE A 174 13.04 18.87 -19.05
C PHE A 174 11.91 17.80 -19.04
N PRO A 175 11.80 16.96 -20.09
CA PRO A 175 10.73 15.98 -20.20
C PRO A 175 10.79 14.87 -19.13
N ASN A 176 11.99 14.40 -18.76
CA ASN A 176 12.14 13.36 -17.75
C ASN A 176 11.86 13.90 -16.35
N MET A 177 12.40 15.08 -16.02
CA MET A 177 12.10 15.75 -14.75
C MET A 177 10.62 16.10 -14.62
N MET A 178 9.97 16.56 -15.70
CA MET A 178 8.52 16.77 -15.70
C MET A 178 7.75 15.48 -15.38
N SER A 179 8.20 14.34 -15.91
CA SER A 179 7.60 13.03 -15.63
C SER A 179 7.83 12.60 -14.17
N MET A 180 9.03 12.84 -13.64
CA MET A 180 9.38 12.59 -12.23
C MET A 180 8.53 13.44 -11.27
N VAL A 181 8.37 14.75 -11.53
CA VAL A 181 7.55 15.63 -10.69
C VAL A 181 6.07 15.26 -10.76
N LYS A 182 5.56 14.91 -11.94
CA LYS A 182 4.18 14.39 -12.07
C LYS A 182 4.01 13.11 -11.26
N ALA A 183 4.94 12.17 -11.39
CA ALA A 183 4.92 10.93 -10.62
C ALA A 183 4.90 11.20 -9.11
N ALA A 184 5.74 12.12 -8.63
CA ALA A 184 5.78 12.54 -7.23
C ALA A 184 4.45 13.12 -6.73
N LEU A 185 3.73 13.87 -7.57
CA LEU A 185 2.41 14.44 -7.24
C LEU A 185 1.29 13.39 -7.30
N THR A 186 1.44 12.35 -8.10
CA THR A 186 0.42 11.31 -8.29
C THR A 186 0.60 10.09 -7.39
N ILE A 187 1.83 9.79 -6.95
CA ILE A 187 2.09 8.70 -6.02
C ILE A 187 1.55 9.12 -4.65
N PRO A 188 0.49 8.46 -4.15
CA PRO A 188 -0.12 8.85 -2.89
C PRO A 188 0.83 8.54 -1.73
N VAL A 189 1.43 9.59 -1.17
CA VAL A 189 2.27 9.52 0.05
C VAL A 189 1.47 9.00 1.25
N SER A 190 0.14 9.15 1.22
CA SER A 190 -0.82 8.67 2.24
C SER A 190 -0.98 7.14 2.29
N SER A 191 -0.21 6.40 1.49
CA SER A 191 -0.20 4.94 1.50
C SER A 191 0.93 4.37 2.37
N ALA A 192 1.67 5.21 3.08
CA ALA A 192 2.63 4.76 4.10
C ALA A 192 1.97 4.79 5.49
#